data_AF-R6NP36-F1
#
_entry.id   AF-R6NP36-F1
#
_cell.length_a   1.000
_cell.length_b   1.000
_cell.length_c   1.000
_cell.angle_alpha   90.00
_cell.angle_beta   90.00
_cell.angle_gamma   90.00
#
_symmetry.space_group_name_H-M   'P 1'
#
loop_
_entity.id
_entity.type
_entity.pdbx_description
1 polymer ?
#
loop_
_entity_poly.entity_id
_entity_poly.type
_entity_poly.pdbx_seq_one_letter_code
_entity_poly.pdbx_strand_id
1 'polypeptide(L)' 'MKWLKNLESLSECGKVGSCPFCGSDDTGYNATKVDGDMGYVVIWCNECKKFHVISRAKITEKMNKGQDIPKEIF' A
#
# COMPACT_ATOMS: atom_id res chain seq x y z
N MET A 1 -0.78 -14.29 -1.36
CA MET A 1 -0.89 -13.11 -0.47
C MET A 1 -2.30 -12.55 -0.56
N LYS A 2 -2.98 -12.24 0.56
CA LYS A 2 -4.38 -11.75 0.51
C LYS A 2 -4.53 -10.38 -0.17
N TRP A 3 -3.50 -9.54 -0.13
CA TRP A 3 -3.47 -8.22 -0.74
C TRP A 3 -3.04 -8.17 -2.22
N LEU A 4 -2.92 -9.33 -2.89
CA LEU A 4 -2.35 -9.38 -4.25
C LEU A 4 -3.10 -8.48 -5.25
N LYS A 5 -4.43 -8.54 -5.27
CA LYS A 5 -5.28 -7.70 -6.14
C LYS A 5 -5.11 -6.20 -5.87
N ASN A 6 -4.86 -5.83 -4.60
CA ASN A 6 -4.62 -4.45 -4.22
C ASN A 6 -3.28 -3.94 -4.75
N LEU A 7 -2.27 -4.82 -4.83
CA LEU A 7 -0.98 -4.49 -5.43
C LEU A 7 -1.06 -4.34 -6.95
N GLU A 8 -1.83 -5.20 -7.61
CA GLU A 8 -2.14 -5.07 -9.03
C GLU A 8 -2.79 -3.70 -9.30
N SER A 9 -3.86 -3.38 -8.57
CA SER A 9 -4.56 -2.08 -8.66
C SER A 9 -3.63 -0.89 -8.38
N LEU A 10 -2.75 -1.01 -7.38
CA LEU A 10 -1.79 0.03 -7.04
C LEU A 10 -0.80 0.28 -8.17
N SER A 11 -0.33 -0.80 -8.81
CA SER A 11 0.64 -0.72 -9.92
C SER A 11 0.03 -0.12 -11.20
N GLU A 12 -1.24 -0.38 -11.47
CA GLU A 12 -1.93 0.09 -12.68
C GLU A 12 -2.43 1.53 -12.54
N CYS A 13 -3.07 1.80 -11.40
CA CYS A 13 -3.94 2.97 -11.19
C CYS A 13 -3.50 3.88 -10.03
N GLY A 14 -2.47 3.52 -9.26
CA GLY A 14 -2.01 4.31 -8.12
C GLY A 14 -3.02 4.34 -6.95
N LYS A 15 -3.89 3.33 -6.86
CA LYS A 15 -4.93 3.21 -5.82
C LYS A 15 -4.95 1.80 -5.24
N VAL A 16 -5.32 1.69 -3.96
CA VAL A 16 -5.55 0.42 -3.28
C VAL A 16 -7.04 0.08 -3.42
N GLY A 17 -7.35 -1.17 -3.75
CA GLY A 17 -8.73 -1.65 -3.77
C GLY A 17 -9.27 -2.00 -2.37
N SER A 18 -10.43 -2.65 -2.31
CA SER A 18 -11.06 -3.05 -1.04
C SER A 18 -10.18 -3.97 -0.19
N CYS A 19 -10.33 -3.90 1.12
CA CYS A 19 -9.61 -4.73 2.08
C CYS A 19 -9.97 -6.22 1.90
N PRO A 20 -8.98 -7.12 1.74
CA PRO A 20 -9.24 -8.54 1.54
C PRO A 20 -9.61 -9.30 2.83
N PHE A 21 -9.78 -8.59 3.95
CA PHE A 21 -10.13 -9.17 5.26
C PHE A 21 -11.54 -8.77 5.71
N CYS A 22 -11.89 -7.49 5.62
CA CYS A 22 -13.21 -6.99 6.05
C CYS A 22 -14.07 -6.43 4.92
N GLY A 23 -13.55 -6.32 3.70
CA GLY A 23 -14.28 -5.79 2.55
C GLY A 23 -14.41 -4.26 2.50
N SER A 24 -13.88 -3.52 3.49
CA SER A 24 -13.92 -2.05 3.49
C SER A 24 -13.12 -1.45 2.33
N ASP A 25 -13.65 -0.40 1.69
CA ASP A 25 -12.94 0.41 0.70
C ASP A 25 -12.02 1.47 1.34
N ASP A 26 -12.11 1.67 2.65
CA ASP A 26 -11.25 2.60 3.39
C ASP A 26 -9.87 1.97 3.63
N THR A 27 -9.05 2.08 2.59
CA THR A 27 -7.69 1.53 2.53
C THR A 27 -6.68 2.61 2.14
N GLY A 28 -5.49 2.48 2.69
CA GLY A 28 -4.37 3.40 2.45
C GLY A 28 -3.12 2.67 2.00
N TYR A 29 -2.15 3.45 1.52
CA TYR A 29 -0.82 2.97 1.20
C TYR A 29 0.25 4.05 1.27
N ASN A 30 1.45 3.70 1.68
CA ASN A 30 2.62 4.55 1.52
C ASN A 30 3.58 3.84 0.57
N ALA A 31 4.11 4.55 -0.41
CA ALA A 31 5.19 4.06 -1.25
C ALA A 31 6.37 5.02 -1.12
N THR A 32 7.47 4.55 -0.56
CA THR A 32 8.63 5.37 -0.24
C THR A 32 9.85 4.86 -0.99
N LYS A 33 10.50 5.73 -1.75
CA LYS A 33 11.81 5.47 -2.38
C LYS A 33 12.90 5.52 -1.32
N VAL A 34 13.86 4.60 -1.41
CA VAL A 34 15.01 4.50 -0.48
C VAL A 34 16.32 4.63 -1.24
N ASP A 35 16.46 3.93 -2.37
CA ASP A 35 17.66 3.96 -3.21
C ASP A 35 17.27 3.92 -4.70
N GLY A 36 17.55 5.01 -5.42
CA GLY A 36 17.05 5.20 -6.78
C GLY A 36 15.52 5.06 -6.86
N ASP A 37 15.06 4.16 -7.73
CA ASP A 37 13.62 3.81 -7.84
C ASP A 37 13.22 2.63 -6.94
N MET A 38 14.13 2.10 -6.13
CA MET A 38 13.85 1.00 -5.21
C MET A 38 13.44 1.55 -3.84
N GLY A 39 12.50 0.86 -3.21
CA GLY A 39 11.92 1.30 -1.95
C GLY A 39 11.05 0.26 -1.28
N TYR A 40 10.08 0.71 -0.51
CA TYR A 40 9.08 -0.13 0.14
C TYR A 40 7.67 0.42 -0.08
N VAL A 41 6.71 -0.49 0.01
CA VAL A 41 5.28 -0.16 0.00
C VAL A 41 4.64 -0.72 1.26
N VAL A 42 3.88 0.10 1.96
CA VAL A 42 2.98 -0.33 3.03
C VAL A 42 1.57 -0.13 2.54
N ILE A 43 0.71 -1.13 2.68
CA ILE A 43 -0.73 -1.04 2.39
C ILE A 43 -1.50 -1.43 3.65
N TRP A 44 -2.65 -0.79 3.90
CA TRP A 44 -3.44 -1.06 5.10
C TRP A 44 -4.92 -0.79 4.90
N CYS A 45 -5.72 -1.28 5.84
CA CYS A 45 -7.12 -0.93 6.00
C CYS A 45 -7.31 -0.08 7.26
N ASN A 46 -7.99 1.06 7.14
CA ASN A 46 -8.24 1.96 8.27
C ASN A 46 -9.27 1.39 9.26
N GLU A 47 -10.13 0.48 8.81
CA GLU A 47 -11.16 -0.18 9.64
C GLU A 47 -10.59 -1.33 10.47
N CYS A 48 -10.14 -2.41 9.82
CA CYS A 48 -9.69 -3.61 10.53
C CYS A 48 -8.21 -3.59 10.94
N LYS A 49 -7.50 -2.50 10.62
CA LYS A 49 -6.07 -2.26 10.92
C LYS A 49 -5.12 -3.34 10.39
N LYS A 50 -5.59 -4.24 9.52
CA LYS A 50 -4.71 -5.19 8.81
C LYS A 50 -3.86 -4.44 7.80
N PHE A 51 -2.59 -4.78 7.74
CA PHE A 51 -1.63 -4.17 6.83
C PHE A 51 -0.71 -5.21 6.20
N HIS A 52 0.06 -4.77 5.21
CA HIS A 52 1.13 -5.56 4.62
C HIS A 52 2.27 -4.65 4.15
N VAL A 53 3.49 -5.14 4.30
CA VAL A 53 4.70 -4.43 3.87
C VAL A 53 5.37 -5.23 2.75
N ILE A 54 5.59 -4.57 1.60
CA ILE A 54 6.42 -5.08 0.52
C ILE A 54 7.74 -4.35 0.58
N SER A 55 8.78 -5.07 0.97
CA SER A 55 10.15 -4.59 0.89
C SER A 55 10.68 -4.74 -0.55
N ARG A 56 11.64 -3.88 -0.93
CA ARG A 56 12.33 -3.93 -2.23
C ARG A 56 11.38 -3.86 -3.43
N ALA A 57 10.44 -2.92 -3.39
CA ALA A 57 9.55 -2.63 -4.50
C ALA A 57 10.15 -1.56 -5.42
N LYS A 58 9.97 -1.72 -6.73
CA LYS A 58 10.26 -0.64 -7.70
C LYS A 58 9.11 0.37 -7.63
N ILE A 59 9.39 1.58 -7.16
CA ILE A 59 8.40 2.64 -6.94
C ILE A 59 8.31 3.51 -8.18
N THR A 60 7.15 3.44 -8.84
CA THR A 60 6.86 4.29 -10.00
C THR A 60 6.27 5.63 -9.54
N GLU A 61 6.28 6.64 -10.42
CA GLU A 61 5.66 7.94 -10.13
C GLU A 61 4.18 7.83 -9.79
N LYS A 62 3.44 6.92 -10.44
CA LYS A 62 2.02 6.65 -10.17
C LYS A 62 1.75 6.15 -8.75
N MET A 63 2.73 5.44 -8.19
CA MET A 63 2.67 4.89 -6.85
C MET A 63 3.18 5.87 -5.80
N ASN A 64 3.95 6.90 -6.18
CA ASN A 64 4.59 7.77 -5.20
C ASN A 64 3.56 8.72 -4.57
N LYS A 65 2.90 8.27 -3.50
CA LYS A 65 2.11 9.11 -2.61
C LYS A 65 2.75 9.12 -1.23
N GLY A 66 3.24 10.30 -0.85
CA GLY A 66 3.79 10.60 0.47
C GLY A 66 2.70 10.74 1.54
N GLN A 67 1.72 9.84 1.60
CA GLN A 67 0.86 9.80 2.78
C GLN A 67 1.61 9.15 3.94
N ASP A 68 1.53 9.76 5.11
CA ASP A 68 2.10 9.19 6.32
C ASP A 68 1.40 7.89 6.68
N ILE A 69 2.18 6.92 7.17
CA ILE A 69 1.62 5.67 7.66
C ILE A 69 0.99 5.92 9.03
N PRO A 70 -0.30 5.59 9.25
CA PRO A 70 -0.94 5.78 10.54
C PRO A 70 -0.19 5.06 11.66
N LYS A 71 0.03 5.73 12.80
CA LYS A 71 0.72 5.10 13.94
C LYS A 71 -0.02 3.90 14.53
N GLU A 72 -1.33 3.85 14.34
CA GLU A 72 -2.22 2.82 14.88
C GLU A 72 -2.15 1.47 14.15
N ILE A 73 -1.50 1.40 12.99
CA ILE A 73 -1.37 0.14 12.24
C ILE A 73 -0.06 -0.60 12.53
N PHE A 74 0.84 -0.03 13.33
CA PHE A 74 2.10 -0.66 13.76
C PHE A 74 2.06 -1.09 15.22
#